data_AF-A0A7S6WPJ0-F1
#
_entry.id   AF-A0A7S6WPJ0-F1
#
_cell.length_a   1.000
_cell.length_b   1.000
_cell.length_c   1.000
_cell.angle_alpha   90.00
_cell.angle_beta   90.00
_cell.angle_gamma   90.00
#
_symmetry.space_group_name_H-M   'P 1'
#
loop_
_entity.id
_entity.type
_entity.pdbx_description
1 polymer ?
#
loop_
_entity_poly.entity_id
_entity_poly.type
_entity_poly.pdbx_seq_one_letter_code
_entity_poly.pdbx_strand_id
1 'polypeptide(L)'
;MSIPSDLSHLLRMFSIRKDSPQVPLPAFKDYIQRYAKHYLQQKPELVVYLEISQELLLEELKKLQIEHKVEIIADKSDSYTIFIPYFFIDKINKRYKEIETKPEIPFPLISELPKNFPVSLLKKMAVSDAFASLEVNQDGKNFLYSLDYSGDIPNLIFPGTYTAGKILNLALAKIRQFLIKDESRDYMQKRLMLANPGKEFTVRTFITRSASYTAESFKNMADSGDTTLLWGQLCAFIKQEFSKKTEKLTDEIALLQSAGIVEYLNNYYRNQLQKDLQTETALKNLLLAFQKSPYYFTMKQITQFTDTRGIPLLGQYSEKTLQDFMKEKTAVSGEFTLPDILTFKNTSEERFYVLAEKAVPLIISLGHL
;
A
#
# COMPACT_ATOMS: atom_id res chain seq x y z
N MET A 1 -12.55 32.75 15.72
CA MET A 1 -12.55 31.92 14.49
C MET A 1 -12.02 32.78 13.35
N SER A 2 -11.08 32.27 12.55
CA SER A 2 -10.59 32.97 11.35
C SER A 2 -11.71 33.06 10.32
N ILE A 3 -11.90 34.22 9.68
CA ILE A 3 -12.86 34.42 8.59
C ILE A 3 -12.23 33.90 7.31
N PRO A 4 -12.73 32.80 6.72
CA PRO A 4 -12.14 32.27 5.50
C PRO A 4 -12.46 33.12 4.28
N SER A 5 -11.45 33.31 3.44
CA SER A 5 -11.55 33.87 2.09
C SER A 5 -11.43 32.82 1.00
N ASP A 6 -10.97 31.61 1.31
CA ASP A 6 -10.80 30.53 0.34
C ASP A 6 -12.13 29.90 -0.10
N LEU A 7 -12.33 29.80 -1.43
CA LEU A 7 -13.55 29.29 -2.06
C LEU A 7 -13.88 27.86 -1.61
N SER A 8 -12.86 27.01 -1.45
CA SER A 8 -13.07 25.61 -1.03
C SER A 8 -13.60 25.53 0.40
N HIS A 9 -13.16 26.44 1.28
CA HIS A 9 -13.63 26.49 2.65
C HIS A 9 -15.04 27.08 2.77
N LEU A 10 -15.35 28.12 2.00
CA LEU A 10 -16.71 28.68 1.91
C LEU A 10 -17.72 27.65 1.41
N LEU A 11 -17.33 26.85 0.41
CA LEU A 11 -18.14 25.77 -0.12
C LEU A 11 -18.42 24.69 0.94
N ARG A 12 -17.40 24.27 1.71
CA ARG A 12 -17.57 23.34 2.83
C ARG A 12 -18.48 23.90 3.92
N MET A 13 -18.33 25.18 4.27
CA MET A 13 -19.22 25.82 5.25
C MET A 13 -20.67 25.82 4.77
N PHE A 14 -20.90 26.11 3.49
CA PHE A 14 -22.23 26.10 2.90
C PHE A 14 -22.84 24.69 2.91
N SER A 15 -22.07 23.68 2.51
CA SER A 15 -22.52 22.29 2.45
C SER A 15 -22.89 21.72 3.81
N ILE A 16 -22.09 22.02 4.84
CA ILE A 16 -22.35 21.63 6.23
C ILE A 16 -23.63 22.31 6.74
N ARG A 17 -23.83 23.61 6.46
CA ARG A 17 -25.05 24.34 6.86
C ARG A 17 -26.31 23.80 6.18
N LYS A 18 -26.19 23.31 4.95
CA LYS A 18 -27.30 22.74 4.18
C LYS A 18 -27.50 21.25 4.42
N ASP A 19 -26.58 20.60 5.16
CA ASP A 19 -26.50 19.16 5.33
C ASP A 19 -26.64 18.40 4.00
N SER A 20 -26.02 18.94 2.94
CA SER A 20 -26.11 18.39 1.59
C SER A 20 -24.73 18.36 0.93
N PRO A 21 -24.32 17.21 0.36
CA PRO A 21 -23.10 17.08 -0.42
C PRO A 21 -23.24 17.64 -1.84
N GLN A 22 -24.46 17.98 -2.26
CA GLN A 22 -24.79 18.54 -3.57
C GLN A 22 -25.34 19.95 -3.40
N VAL A 23 -24.72 20.87 -4.14
CA VAL A 23 -24.98 22.29 -4.02
C VAL A 23 -25.24 22.86 -5.40
N PRO A 24 -26.45 23.39 -5.69
CA PRO A 24 -26.71 24.11 -6.92
C PRO A 24 -25.80 25.34 -7.04
N LEU A 25 -25.18 25.54 -8.20
CA LEU A 25 -24.29 26.68 -8.45
C LEU A 25 -24.95 28.05 -8.16
N PRO A 26 -26.22 28.31 -8.57
CA PRO A 26 -26.88 29.58 -8.26
C PRO A 26 -27.06 29.80 -6.76
N ALA A 27 -27.43 28.76 -6.01
CA ALA A 27 -27.62 28.85 -4.56
C ALA A 27 -26.29 29.13 -3.84
N PHE A 28 -25.18 28.57 -4.33
CA PHE A 28 -23.86 28.86 -3.79
C PHE A 28 -23.40 30.28 -4.12
N LYS A 29 -23.64 30.76 -5.33
CA LYS A 29 -23.36 32.14 -5.75
C LYS A 29 -24.04 33.15 -4.82
N ASP A 30 -25.34 32.97 -4.57
CA ASP A 30 -26.10 33.84 -3.68
C ASP A 30 -25.53 33.83 -2.26
N TYR A 31 -25.09 32.66 -1.79
CA TYR A 31 -24.47 32.52 -0.48
C TYR A 31 -23.16 33.28 -0.38
N ILE A 32 -22.23 33.11 -1.33
CA ILE A 32 -20.92 33.77 -1.28
C ILE A 32 -21.06 35.29 -1.40
N GLN A 33 -22.02 35.79 -2.17
CA GLN A 33 -22.29 37.23 -2.28
C GLN A 33 -22.79 37.81 -0.96
N ARG A 34 -23.72 37.12 -0.27
CA ARG A 34 -24.21 37.52 1.06
C ARG A 34 -23.10 37.44 2.11
N TYR A 35 -22.29 36.40 2.06
CA TYR A 35 -21.15 36.21 2.94
C TYR A 35 -20.11 37.32 2.77
N ALA A 36 -19.73 37.63 1.53
CA ALA A 36 -18.81 38.71 1.20
C ALA A 36 -19.33 40.06 1.69
N LYS A 37 -20.60 40.40 1.43
CA LYS A 37 -21.22 41.65 1.93
C LYS A 37 -21.13 41.78 3.45
N HIS A 38 -21.33 40.69 4.19
CA HIS A 38 -21.33 40.71 5.64
C HIS A 38 -19.92 40.85 6.25
N TYR A 39 -18.90 40.22 5.64
CA TYR A 39 -17.55 40.15 6.22
C TYR A 39 -16.50 41.03 5.53
N LEU A 40 -16.88 41.81 4.50
CA LEU A 40 -15.97 42.65 3.71
C LEU A 40 -15.08 43.57 4.56
N GLN A 41 -15.66 44.21 5.59
CA GLN A 41 -14.93 45.13 6.46
C GLN A 41 -13.82 44.44 7.25
N GLN A 42 -13.99 43.15 7.55
CA GLN A 42 -13.04 42.34 8.32
C GLN A 42 -12.06 41.60 7.40
N LYS A 43 -12.47 41.31 6.15
CA LYS A 43 -11.68 40.61 5.13
C LYS A 43 -11.87 41.25 3.75
N PRO A 44 -11.00 42.21 3.37
CA PRO A 44 -11.08 42.90 2.07
C PRO A 44 -10.95 41.97 0.85
N GLU A 45 -10.25 40.84 0.99
CA GLU A 45 -10.08 39.82 -0.08
C GLU A 45 -11.42 39.27 -0.61
N LEU A 46 -12.50 39.35 0.17
CA LEU A 46 -13.84 38.90 -0.24
C LEU A 46 -14.49 39.79 -1.30
N VAL A 47 -13.90 40.95 -1.65
CA VAL A 47 -14.45 41.89 -2.64
C VAL A 47 -14.69 41.20 -3.99
N VAL A 48 -13.84 40.24 -4.34
CA VAL A 48 -13.90 39.46 -5.59
C VAL A 48 -15.23 38.69 -5.73
N TYR A 49 -15.87 38.34 -4.61
CA TYR A 49 -17.11 37.57 -4.59
C TYR A 49 -18.39 38.43 -4.57
N LEU A 50 -18.31 39.75 -4.41
CA LEU A 50 -19.51 40.62 -4.31
C LEU A 50 -20.33 40.63 -5.60
N GLU A 51 -19.66 40.68 -6.74
CA GLU A 51 -20.26 40.79 -8.08
C GLU A 51 -19.81 39.68 -9.02
N ILE A 52 -19.24 38.59 -8.48
CA ILE A 52 -18.77 37.47 -9.30
C ILE A 52 -19.89 36.94 -10.19
N SER A 53 -19.61 36.83 -11.50
CA SER A 53 -20.55 36.24 -12.45
C SER A 53 -20.64 34.73 -12.23
N GLN A 54 -21.71 34.09 -12.72
CA GLN A 54 -21.85 32.64 -12.59
C GLN A 54 -20.78 31.89 -13.41
N GLU A 55 -20.37 32.45 -14.55
CA GLU A 55 -19.32 31.94 -15.43
C GLU A 55 -17.95 31.98 -14.76
N LEU A 56 -17.58 33.12 -14.16
CA LEU A 56 -16.32 33.27 -13.43
C LEU A 56 -16.27 32.36 -12.20
N LEU A 57 -17.37 32.24 -11.47
CA LEU A 57 -17.46 31.29 -10.35
C LEU A 57 -17.27 29.85 -10.83
N LEU A 58 -17.85 29.48 -11.98
CA LEU A 58 -17.68 28.17 -12.57
C LEU A 58 -16.22 27.90 -12.97
N GLU A 59 -15.52 28.88 -13.55
CA GLU A 59 -14.10 28.77 -13.89
C GLU A 59 -13.21 28.54 -12.66
N GLU A 60 -13.45 29.26 -11.55
CA GLU A 60 -12.74 29.04 -10.29
C GLU A 60 -13.04 27.65 -9.70
N LEU A 61 -14.29 27.19 -9.80
CA LEU A 61 -14.66 25.84 -9.37
C LEU A 61 -14.01 24.75 -10.23
N LYS A 62 -13.81 24.98 -11.53
CA LYS A 62 -13.07 24.05 -12.41
C LYS A 62 -11.63 23.87 -11.94
N LYS A 63 -10.97 24.91 -11.41
CA LYS A 63 -9.63 24.78 -10.80
C LYS A 63 -9.68 23.84 -9.59
N LEU A 64 -10.69 24.00 -8.73
CA LEU A 64 -10.90 23.10 -7.58
C LEU A 64 -11.27 21.66 -8.01
N GLN A 65 -11.90 21.49 -9.16
CA GLN A 65 -12.22 20.19 -9.74
C GLN A 65 -10.96 19.45 -10.22
N ILE A 66 -10.00 20.17 -10.82
CA ILE A 66 -8.68 19.60 -11.19
C ILE A 66 -7.97 19.03 -9.95
N GLU A 67 -8.10 19.70 -8.81
CA GLU A 67 -7.56 19.24 -7.52
C GLU A 67 -8.45 18.19 -6.81
N HIS A 68 -9.52 17.72 -7.46
CA HIS A 68 -10.53 16.81 -6.91
C HIS A 68 -11.23 17.28 -5.62
N LYS A 69 -11.15 18.58 -5.29
CA LYS A 69 -11.82 19.15 -4.11
C LYS A 69 -13.33 19.25 -4.27
N VAL A 70 -13.80 19.29 -5.52
CA VAL A 70 -15.20 19.30 -5.93
C VAL A 70 -15.35 18.48 -7.22
N GLU A 71 -16.56 18.06 -7.54
CA GLU A 71 -16.92 17.61 -8.88
C GLU A 71 -18.08 18.46 -9.40
N ILE A 72 -17.98 18.94 -10.63
CA ILE A 72 -19.03 19.72 -11.26
C ILE A 72 -19.87 18.78 -12.13
N ILE A 73 -21.16 18.70 -11.83
CA ILE A 73 -22.14 17.90 -12.56
C ILE A 73 -23.02 18.86 -13.36
N ALA A 74 -22.96 18.77 -14.69
CA ALA A 74 -23.87 19.47 -15.58
C ALA A 74 -25.16 18.66 -15.76
N ASP A 75 -26.30 19.30 -15.58
CA ASP A 75 -27.61 18.73 -15.90
C ASP A 75 -27.99 19.01 -17.37
N LYS A 76 -28.99 18.28 -17.89
CA LYS A 76 -29.51 18.43 -19.26
C LYS A 76 -30.06 19.83 -19.56
N SER A 77 -30.36 20.59 -18.50
CA SER A 77 -30.88 21.95 -18.53
C SER A 77 -29.79 23.04 -18.57
N ASP A 78 -28.52 22.65 -18.74
CA ASP A 78 -27.34 23.54 -18.64
C ASP A 78 -27.19 24.19 -17.24
N SER A 79 -27.80 23.56 -16.24
CA SER A 79 -27.63 23.91 -14.83
C SER A 79 -26.51 23.10 -14.20
N TYR A 80 -25.71 23.74 -13.35
CA TYR A 80 -24.54 23.12 -12.73
C TYR A 80 -24.80 22.83 -11.25
N THR A 81 -24.50 21.60 -10.84
CA THR A 81 -24.48 21.18 -9.43
C THR A 81 -23.06 20.85 -9.02
N ILE A 82 -22.64 21.39 -7.87
CA ILE A 82 -21.33 21.16 -7.27
C ILE A 82 -21.48 20.00 -6.29
N PHE A 83 -20.78 18.91 -6.55
CA PHE A 83 -20.64 17.79 -5.63
C PHE A 83 -19.41 17.99 -4.74
N ILE A 84 -19.55 17.72 -3.45
CA ILE A 84 -18.54 18.00 -2.43
C ILE A 84 -18.05 16.67 -1.82
N PRO A 85 -16.94 16.11 -2.35
CA PRO A 85 -16.38 14.83 -1.91
C PRO A 85 -16.14 14.77 -0.40
N TYR A 86 -15.64 15.88 0.17
CA TYR A 86 -15.23 15.98 1.56
C TYR A 86 -16.31 15.50 2.54
N PHE A 87 -17.59 15.76 2.27
CA PHE A 87 -18.68 15.35 3.14
C PHE A 87 -18.74 13.82 3.32
N PHE A 88 -18.64 13.08 2.22
CA PHE A 88 -18.64 11.61 2.27
C PHE A 88 -17.32 11.07 2.78
N ILE A 89 -16.19 11.63 2.34
CA ILE A 89 -14.87 11.16 2.73
C ILE A 89 -14.62 11.36 4.22
N ASP A 90 -15.09 12.47 4.80
CA ASP A 90 -15.00 12.71 6.25
C ASP A 90 -15.86 11.71 7.03
N LYS A 91 -17.08 11.40 6.55
CA LYS A 91 -17.94 10.37 7.14
C LYS A 91 -17.29 8.98 7.12
N ILE A 92 -16.70 8.59 5.98
CA ILE A 92 -15.96 7.32 5.87
C ILE A 92 -14.73 7.33 6.78
N ASN A 93 -13.94 8.42 6.80
CA ASN A 93 -12.80 8.56 7.70
C ASN A 93 -13.18 8.41 9.18
N LYS A 94 -14.28 9.04 9.62
CA LYS A 94 -14.80 8.89 10.98
C LYS A 94 -15.14 7.45 11.30
N ARG A 95 -15.83 6.75 10.40
CA ARG A 95 -16.13 5.33 10.56
C ARG A 95 -14.87 4.47 10.66
N TYR A 96 -13.85 4.74 9.85
CA TYR A 96 -12.57 4.03 9.98
C TYR A 96 -11.86 4.28 11.32
N LYS A 97 -11.89 5.51 11.85
CA LYS A 97 -11.39 5.81 13.20
C LYS A 97 -12.18 5.06 14.28
N GLU A 98 -13.49 4.89 14.10
CA GLU A 98 -14.30 4.08 15.01
C GLU A 98 -13.90 2.61 14.93
N ILE A 99 -13.70 2.04 13.73
CA ILE A 99 -13.27 0.65 13.52
C ILE A 99 -11.93 0.36 14.22
N GLU A 100 -11.01 1.33 14.25
CA GLU A 100 -9.73 1.20 14.98
C GLU A 100 -9.93 0.88 16.47
N THR A 101 -11.01 1.40 17.07
CA THR A 101 -11.34 1.16 18.49
C THR A 101 -12.39 0.06 18.69
N LYS A 102 -13.20 -0.21 17.67
CA LYS A 102 -14.35 -1.12 17.70
C LYS A 102 -14.33 -2.03 16.47
N PRO A 103 -13.53 -3.10 16.48
CA PRO A 103 -13.34 -3.98 15.32
C PRO A 103 -14.64 -4.65 14.82
N GLU A 104 -15.68 -4.73 15.64
CA GLU A 104 -17.00 -5.24 15.28
C GLU A 104 -17.73 -4.40 14.21
N ILE A 105 -17.40 -3.11 14.08
CA ILE A 105 -18.04 -2.24 13.09
C ILE A 105 -17.61 -2.67 11.67
N PRO A 106 -18.53 -3.05 10.76
CA PRO A 106 -18.16 -3.54 9.43
C PRO A 106 -17.50 -2.46 8.58
N PHE A 107 -16.63 -2.90 7.66
CA PHE A 107 -16.04 -1.99 6.69
C PHE A 107 -17.13 -1.30 5.86
N PRO A 108 -16.98 -0.01 5.51
CA PRO A 108 -17.90 0.65 4.60
C PRO A 108 -17.88 -0.01 3.22
N LEU A 109 -19.05 -0.20 2.63
CA LEU A 109 -19.20 -0.82 1.31
C LEU A 109 -19.45 0.21 0.22
N ILE A 110 -19.12 -0.14 -1.02
CA ILE A 110 -19.44 0.69 -2.20
C ILE A 110 -20.95 0.97 -2.33
N SER A 111 -21.80 0.04 -1.90
CA SER A 111 -23.27 0.17 -1.91
C SER A 111 -23.81 1.21 -0.93
N GLU A 112 -22.99 1.65 0.03
CA GLU A 112 -23.35 2.72 0.96
C GLU A 112 -23.16 4.12 0.36
N LEU A 113 -22.46 4.23 -0.78
CA LEU A 113 -22.34 5.48 -1.53
C LEU A 113 -23.66 5.78 -2.26
N PRO A 114 -24.02 7.07 -2.41
CA PRO A 114 -25.20 7.42 -3.19
C PRO A 114 -25.02 7.04 -4.65
N LYS A 115 -26.13 6.72 -5.35
CA LYS A 115 -26.10 6.31 -6.77
C LYS A 115 -25.45 7.34 -7.70
N ASN A 116 -25.45 8.62 -7.31
CA ASN A 116 -24.87 9.73 -8.06
C ASN A 116 -23.48 10.14 -7.53
N PHE A 117 -22.79 9.27 -6.78
CA PHE A 117 -21.40 9.50 -6.39
C PHE A 117 -20.51 9.57 -7.63
N PRO A 118 -19.71 10.63 -7.83
CA PRO A 118 -18.87 10.75 -9.00
C PRO A 118 -17.81 9.65 -9.09
N VAL A 119 -17.75 9.00 -10.25
CA VAL A 119 -16.82 7.89 -10.52
C VAL A 119 -15.36 8.36 -10.50
N SER A 120 -15.10 9.61 -10.87
CA SER A 120 -13.79 10.28 -10.81
C SER A 120 -13.18 10.30 -9.40
N LEU A 121 -14.03 10.27 -8.36
CA LEU A 121 -13.65 10.30 -6.95
C LEU A 121 -13.54 8.90 -6.34
N LEU A 122 -13.79 7.84 -7.14
CA LEU A 122 -13.72 6.45 -6.72
C LEU A 122 -12.67 5.68 -7.53
N LYS A 123 -11.49 5.51 -6.94
CA LYS A 123 -10.39 4.76 -7.57
C LYS A 123 -10.54 3.27 -7.27
N LYS A 124 -10.82 2.49 -8.31
CA LYS A 124 -10.92 1.02 -8.17
C LYS A 124 -9.53 0.39 -8.14
N MET A 125 -9.35 -0.57 -7.27
CA MET A 125 -8.11 -1.32 -7.11
C MET A 125 -8.42 -2.75 -6.71
N ALA A 126 -7.84 -3.72 -7.38
CA ALA A 126 -7.91 -5.11 -6.94
C ALA A 126 -6.94 -5.37 -5.79
N VAL A 127 -7.26 -6.35 -4.94
CA VAL A 127 -6.29 -6.94 -3.99
C VAL A 127 -5.14 -7.56 -4.79
N SER A 128 -4.06 -6.78 -4.95
CA SER A 128 -2.97 -7.01 -5.90
C SER A 128 -1.66 -6.35 -5.41
N ASP A 129 -0.55 -6.46 -6.16
CA ASP A 129 0.74 -5.90 -5.76
C ASP A 129 0.65 -4.36 -5.63
N ALA A 130 -0.24 -3.74 -6.40
CA ALA A 130 -0.55 -2.31 -6.30
C ALA A 130 -1.21 -1.96 -4.95
N PHE A 131 -2.04 -2.85 -4.40
CA PHE A 131 -2.58 -2.70 -3.05
C PHE A 131 -1.50 -2.93 -1.99
N ALA A 132 -0.64 -3.94 -2.16
CA ALA A 132 0.41 -4.24 -1.20
C ALA A 132 1.47 -3.14 -1.08
N SER A 133 1.71 -2.41 -2.16
CA SER A 133 2.61 -1.25 -2.24
C SER A 133 1.92 0.09 -1.98
N LEU A 134 0.68 0.07 -1.48
CA LEU A 134 -0.10 1.29 -1.27
C LEU A 134 0.43 2.13 -0.10
N GLU A 135 0.98 3.29 -0.45
CA GLU A 135 1.46 4.33 0.47
C GLU A 135 0.47 5.49 0.61
N VAL A 136 0.73 6.39 1.56
CA VAL A 136 -0.12 7.56 1.81
C VAL A 136 -0.15 8.47 0.58
N ASN A 137 -1.34 8.68 0.00
CA ASN A 137 -1.51 9.65 -1.07
C ASN A 137 -1.73 11.06 -0.48
N GLN A 138 -0.96 12.05 -0.94
CA GLN A 138 -1.08 13.44 -0.48
C GLN A 138 -2.46 14.03 -0.79
N ASP A 139 -3.06 13.65 -1.92
CA ASP A 139 -4.43 14.02 -2.33
C ASP A 139 -5.49 13.05 -1.80
N GLY A 140 -5.10 12.10 -0.96
CA GLY A 140 -5.97 11.04 -0.42
C GLY A 140 -7.16 11.53 0.40
N LYS A 141 -7.24 12.83 0.69
CA LYS A 141 -8.38 13.48 1.36
C LYS A 141 -9.55 13.78 0.42
N ASN A 142 -9.34 13.64 -0.90
CA ASN A 142 -10.28 14.07 -1.93
C ASN A 142 -10.91 12.91 -2.72
N PHE A 143 -10.47 11.67 -2.51
CA PHE A 143 -11.05 10.50 -3.17
C PHE A 143 -11.10 9.28 -2.25
N LEU A 144 -11.88 8.28 -2.66
CA LEU A 144 -11.96 6.97 -2.03
C LEU A 144 -11.34 5.91 -2.94
N TYR A 145 -10.72 4.90 -2.35
CA TYR A 145 -10.44 3.65 -3.02
C TYR A 145 -11.63 2.70 -2.87
N SER A 146 -11.89 1.89 -3.89
CA SER A 146 -12.74 0.70 -3.83
C SER A 146 -11.85 -0.52 -3.99
N LEU A 147 -11.74 -1.34 -2.95
CA LEU A 147 -10.97 -2.58 -2.98
C LEU A 147 -11.83 -3.71 -3.54
N ASP A 148 -11.40 -4.24 -4.67
CA ASP A 148 -12.05 -5.33 -5.37
C ASP A 148 -11.39 -6.66 -5.03
N TYR A 149 -12.21 -7.65 -4.72
CA TYR A 149 -11.80 -9.01 -4.41
C TYR A 149 -12.19 -9.91 -5.58
N SER A 150 -11.34 -10.87 -5.93
CA SER A 150 -11.74 -11.89 -6.89
C SER A 150 -12.89 -12.75 -6.29
N GLY A 151 -14.09 -12.68 -6.86
CA GLY A 151 -15.25 -13.50 -6.47
C GLY A 151 -16.39 -12.71 -5.81
N ASP A 152 -17.12 -13.36 -4.91
CA ASP A 152 -18.39 -12.84 -4.35
C ASP A 152 -18.23 -12.00 -3.07
N ILE A 153 -17.03 -11.49 -2.78
CA ILE A 153 -16.81 -10.66 -1.59
C ILE A 153 -17.12 -9.20 -1.97
N PRO A 154 -18.09 -8.54 -1.31
CA PRO A 154 -18.41 -7.14 -1.60
C PRO A 154 -17.21 -6.21 -1.46
N ASN A 155 -17.14 -5.21 -2.34
CA ASN A 155 -16.05 -4.24 -2.33
C ASN A 155 -16.19 -3.30 -1.14
N LEU A 156 -15.13 -3.23 -0.32
CA LEU A 156 -15.01 -2.19 0.68
C LEU A 156 -14.48 -0.90 0.06
N ILE A 157 -14.82 0.22 0.68
CA ILE A 157 -14.31 1.54 0.29
C ILE A 157 -13.53 2.16 1.44
N PHE A 158 -12.43 2.83 1.12
CA PHE A 158 -11.59 3.46 2.13
C PHE A 158 -10.97 4.78 1.65
N PRO A 159 -10.64 5.72 2.55
CA PRO A 159 -10.05 7.00 2.17
C PRO A 159 -8.66 6.84 1.54
N GLY A 160 -8.33 7.67 0.55
CA GLY A 160 -7.02 7.62 -0.12
C GLY A 160 -5.80 7.89 0.79
N THR A 161 -6.03 8.34 2.02
CA THR A 161 -4.98 8.52 3.06
C THR A 161 -4.58 7.23 3.78
N TYR A 162 -5.29 6.11 3.57
CA TYR A 162 -4.97 4.83 4.19
C TYR A 162 -3.91 4.07 3.39
N THR A 163 -3.01 3.40 4.10
CA THR A 163 -1.97 2.53 3.54
C THR A 163 -2.37 1.07 3.64
N ALA A 164 -1.66 0.21 2.91
CA ALA A 164 -1.80 -1.25 3.01
C ALA A 164 -1.68 -1.72 4.47
N GLY A 165 -0.68 -1.20 5.20
CA GLY A 165 -0.44 -1.54 6.61
C GLY A 165 -1.58 -1.11 7.55
N LYS A 166 -2.18 0.06 7.33
CA LYS A 166 -3.36 0.48 8.12
C LYS A 166 -4.55 -0.43 7.88
N ILE A 167 -4.85 -0.75 6.62
CA ILE A 167 -5.95 -1.66 6.27
C ILE A 167 -5.70 -3.07 6.82
N LEU A 168 -4.45 -3.55 6.76
CA LEU A 168 -4.04 -4.84 7.35
C LEU A 168 -4.29 -4.87 8.87
N ASN A 169 -3.94 -3.82 9.61
CA ASN A 169 -4.21 -3.76 11.05
C ASN A 169 -5.69 -3.93 11.37
N LEU A 170 -6.58 -3.28 10.61
CA LEU A 170 -8.03 -3.39 10.80
C LEU A 170 -8.53 -4.80 10.46
N ALA A 171 -8.00 -5.40 9.39
CA ALA A 171 -8.33 -6.78 9.02
C ALA A 171 -7.88 -7.79 10.09
N LEU A 172 -6.67 -7.63 10.64
CA LEU A 172 -6.17 -8.45 11.75
C LEU A 172 -7.02 -8.28 13.02
N ALA A 173 -7.44 -7.05 13.34
CA ALA A 173 -8.31 -6.78 14.48
C ALA A 173 -9.68 -7.46 14.34
N LYS A 174 -10.23 -7.53 13.13
CA LYS A 174 -11.49 -8.24 12.84
C LYS A 174 -11.35 -9.75 12.95
N ILE A 175 -10.28 -10.33 12.42
CA ILE A 175 -10.01 -11.78 12.60
C ILE A 175 -9.81 -12.10 14.08
N ARG A 176 -9.10 -11.24 14.82
CA ARG A 176 -8.96 -11.37 16.28
C ARG A 176 -10.32 -11.34 16.98
N GLN A 177 -11.19 -10.39 16.64
CA GLN A 177 -12.53 -10.31 17.22
C GLN A 177 -13.35 -11.57 16.96
N PHE A 178 -13.20 -12.17 15.78
CA PHE A 178 -13.80 -13.46 15.47
C PHE A 178 -13.23 -14.59 16.33
N LEU A 179 -11.90 -14.66 16.49
CA LEU A 179 -11.22 -15.70 17.29
C LEU A 179 -11.34 -15.53 18.81
N ILE A 180 -11.82 -14.39 19.32
CA ILE A 180 -12.11 -14.21 20.75
C ILE A 180 -13.35 -15.02 21.16
N LYS A 181 -14.28 -15.28 20.24
CA LYS A 181 -15.46 -16.11 20.49
C LYS A 181 -15.03 -17.58 20.66
N ASP A 182 -15.26 -18.17 21.82
CA ASP A 182 -14.79 -19.52 22.15
C ASP A 182 -15.17 -20.57 21.10
N GLU A 183 -16.42 -20.55 20.61
CA GLU A 183 -16.89 -21.49 19.58
C GLU A 183 -16.12 -21.34 18.26
N SER A 184 -15.89 -20.10 17.81
CA SER A 184 -15.17 -19.81 16.58
C SER A 184 -13.70 -20.18 16.69
N ARG A 185 -13.09 -19.86 17.84
CA ARG A 185 -11.71 -20.23 18.17
C ARG A 185 -11.52 -21.74 18.14
N ASP A 186 -12.36 -22.47 18.86
CA ASP A 186 -12.24 -23.90 19.02
C ASP A 186 -12.48 -24.62 17.69
N TYR A 187 -13.44 -24.15 16.89
CA TYR A 187 -13.68 -24.65 15.54
C TYR A 187 -12.45 -24.45 14.62
N MET A 188 -11.92 -23.23 14.55
CA MET A 188 -10.75 -22.93 13.70
C MET A 188 -9.51 -23.69 14.17
N GLN A 189 -9.29 -23.76 15.48
CA GLN A 189 -8.17 -24.52 16.05
C GLN A 189 -8.26 -26.00 15.70
N LYS A 190 -9.44 -26.63 15.82
CA LYS A 190 -9.65 -28.03 15.41
C LYS A 190 -9.35 -28.23 13.93
N ARG A 191 -9.83 -27.34 13.06
CA ARG A 191 -9.54 -27.43 11.61
C ARG A 191 -8.05 -27.30 11.30
N LEU A 192 -7.35 -26.38 11.96
CA LEU A 192 -5.90 -26.24 11.82
C LEU A 192 -5.14 -27.46 12.35
N MET A 193 -5.55 -28.05 13.47
CA MET A 193 -4.94 -29.28 13.98
C MET A 193 -5.10 -30.45 12.99
N LEU A 194 -6.29 -30.62 12.43
CA LEU A 194 -6.55 -31.66 11.42
C LEU A 194 -5.69 -31.48 10.16
N ALA A 195 -5.43 -30.24 9.75
CA ALA A 195 -4.59 -29.93 8.60
C ALA A 195 -3.08 -30.00 8.89
N ASN A 196 -2.67 -30.06 10.16
CA ASN A 196 -1.26 -30.11 10.57
C ASN A 196 -1.04 -31.19 11.64
N PRO A 197 -1.13 -32.49 11.28
CA PRO A 197 -0.95 -33.59 12.23
C PRO A 197 0.44 -33.52 12.91
N GLY A 198 0.49 -33.68 14.23
CA GLY A 198 1.74 -33.64 15.00
C GLY A 198 2.30 -32.24 15.27
N LYS A 199 1.57 -31.18 14.90
CA LYS A 199 1.93 -29.76 15.17
C LYS A 199 0.95 -29.08 16.13
N GLU A 200 0.32 -29.83 17.04
CA GLU A 200 -0.75 -29.35 17.92
C GLU A 200 -0.28 -28.18 18.81
N PHE A 201 0.94 -28.25 19.33
CA PHE A 201 1.53 -27.17 20.13
C PHE A 201 1.72 -25.89 19.32
N THR A 202 2.23 -26.01 18.08
CA THR A 202 2.40 -24.89 17.15
C THR A 202 1.07 -24.24 16.80
N VAL A 203 0.04 -25.04 16.51
CA VAL A 203 -1.31 -24.54 16.21
C VAL A 203 -1.92 -23.81 17.40
N ARG A 204 -1.83 -24.37 18.62
CA ARG A 204 -2.34 -23.70 19.84
C ARG A 204 -1.63 -22.37 20.07
N THR A 205 -0.30 -22.37 19.97
CA THR A 205 0.52 -21.17 20.15
C THR A 205 0.20 -20.12 19.09
N PHE A 206 -0.01 -20.53 17.83
CA PHE A 206 -0.44 -19.66 16.75
C PHE A 206 -1.79 -18.99 17.06
N ILE A 207 -2.81 -19.76 17.45
CA ILE A 207 -4.13 -19.21 17.79
C ILE A 207 -4.01 -18.22 18.95
N THR A 208 -3.28 -18.56 20.02
CA THR A 208 -3.07 -17.64 21.15
C THR A 208 -2.34 -16.36 20.73
N ARG A 209 -1.30 -16.46 19.88
CA ARG A 209 -0.54 -15.30 19.40
C ARG A 209 -1.26 -14.47 18.34
N SER A 210 -2.18 -15.07 17.58
CA SER A 210 -2.97 -14.35 16.58
C SER A 210 -3.74 -13.16 17.18
N ALA A 211 -4.04 -13.23 18.48
CA ALA A 211 -4.68 -12.17 19.23
C ALA A 211 -3.79 -10.95 19.54
N SER A 212 -2.49 -11.00 19.28
CA SER A 212 -1.56 -9.89 19.52
C SER A 212 -0.92 -9.29 18.28
N TYR A 213 -1.11 -9.86 17.08
CA TYR A 213 -0.44 -9.37 15.88
C TYR A 213 -0.91 -7.99 15.42
N THR A 214 0.08 -7.21 15.01
CA THR A 214 0.03 -5.92 14.30
C THR A 214 0.54 -6.12 12.88
N ALA A 215 0.31 -5.15 11.99
CA ALA A 215 0.81 -5.20 10.61
C ALA A 215 2.35 -5.32 10.54
N GLU A 216 3.08 -4.68 11.44
CA GLU A 216 4.55 -4.75 11.49
C GLU A 216 5.03 -6.14 11.92
N SER A 217 4.48 -6.68 13.00
CA SER A 217 4.78 -8.05 13.43
C SER A 217 4.38 -9.06 12.36
N PHE A 218 3.26 -8.85 11.69
CA PHE A 218 2.80 -9.69 10.59
C PHE A 218 3.78 -9.70 9.41
N LYS A 219 4.29 -8.53 9.00
CA LYS A 219 5.30 -8.42 7.94
C LYS A 219 6.61 -9.10 8.34
N ASN A 220 7.05 -8.90 9.57
CA ASN A 220 8.32 -9.46 10.05
C ASN A 220 8.26 -10.98 10.23
N MET A 221 7.08 -11.53 10.54
CA MET A 221 6.86 -12.98 10.71
C MET A 221 6.81 -13.78 9.42
N ALA A 222 6.92 -13.13 8.26
CA ALA A 222 7.01 -13.84 7.00
C ALA A 222 8.30 -14.71 6.90
N ASP A 223 9.26 -14.54 7.82
CA ASP A 223 10.42 -15.41 8.02
C ASP A 223 10.05 -16.78 8.62
N SER A 224 8.98 -16.84 9.41
CA SER A 224 8.46 -18.05 10.04
C SER A 224 7.54 -18.79 9.08
N GLY A 225 8.12 -19.75 8.35
CA GLY A 225 7.40 -20.57 7.37
C GLY A 225 6.13 -21.23 7.92
N ASP A 226 6.17 -21.71 9.17
CA ASP A 226 5.02 -22.32 9.84
C ASP A 226 3.93 -21.29 10.18
N THR A 227 4.30 -20.08 10.63
CA THR A 227 3.31 -19.04 10.97
C THR A 227 2.60 -18.52 9.71
N THR A 228 3.37 -18.33 8.64
CA THR A 228 2.86 -17.90 7.34
C THR A 228 1.92 -18.95 6.73
N LEU A 229 2.25 -20.23 6.86
CA LEU A 229 1.39 -21.34 6.43
C LEU A 229 0.06 -21.35 7.21
N LEU A 230 0.13 -21.24 8.54
CA LEU A 230 -1.05 -21.25 9.41
C LEU A 230 -1.97 -20.04 9.15
N TRP A 231 -1.42 -18.86 8.86
CA TRP A 231 -2.21 -17.70 8.41
C TRP A 231 -2.95 -17.97 7.11
N GLY A 232 -2.27 -18.54 6.11
CA GLY A 232 -2.91 -18.91 4.85
C GLY A 232 -4.04 -19.93 5.05
N GLN A 233 -3.81 -20.96 5.86
CA GLN A 233 -4.84 -21.97 6.17
C GLN A 233 -6.02 -21.38 6.95
N LEU A 234 -5.77 -20.53 7.94
CA LEU A 234 -6.82 -19.86 8.71
C LEU A 234 -7.73 -19.03 7.78
N CYS A 235 -7.14 -18.21 6.91
CA CYS A 235 -7.90 -17.42 5.94
C CYS A 235 -8.68 -18.31 4.98
N ALA A 236 -8.08 -19.40 4.49
CA ALA A 236 -8.77 -20.35 3.62
C ALA A 236 -9.97 -21.02 4.32
N PHE A 237 -9.82 -21.43 5.58
CA PHE A 237 -10.92 -22.04 6.35
C PHE A 237 -12.04 -21.05 6.64
N ILE A 238 -11.73 -19.80 6.98
CA ILE A 238 -12.72 -18.73 7.10
C ILE A 238 -13.50 -18.60 5.78
N LYS A 239 -12.81 -18.50 4.64
CA LYS A 239 -13.48 -18.37 3.34
C LYS A 239 -14.35 -19.58 2.99
N GLN A 240 -13.88 -20.80 3.26
CA GLN A 240 -14.63 -22.03 3.02
C GLN A 240 -15.90 -22.13 3.86
N GLU A 241 -15.88 -21.63 5.09
CA GLU A 241 -17.02 -21.66 6.00
C GLU A 241 -18.20 -20.86 5.45
N PHE A 242 -17.93 -19.66 4.92
CA PHE A 242 -18.97 -18.75 4.46
C PHE A 242 -19.22 -18.82 2.95
N SER A 243 -18.42 -19.55 2.16
CA SER A 243 -18.58 -19.62 0.69
C SER A 243 -19.91 -20.23 0.27
N LYS A 244 -20.46 -21.17 1.05
CA LYS A 244 -21.73 -21.86 0.75
C LYS A 244 -22.98 -21.07 1.13
N LYS A 245 -22.84 -19.98 1.88
CA LYS A 245 -23.98 -19.14 2.30
C LYS A 245 -24.35 -18.17 1.18
N THR A 246 -25.60 -18.25 0.71
CA THR A 246 -26.18 -17.34 -0.29
C THR A 246 -26.38 -15.94 0.28
N GLU A 247 -26.94 -15.85 1.48
CA GLU A 247 -27.07 -14.59 2.23
C GLU A 247 -26.07 -14.58 3.38
N LYS A 248 -25.25 -13.52 3.42
CA LYS A 248 -24.21 -13.33 4.42
C LYS A 248 -24.54 -12.13 5.29
N LEU A 249 -24.33 -12.26 6.59
CA LEU A 249 -24.45 -11.14 7.53
C LEU A 249 -23.32 -10.12 7.31
N THR A 250 -23.50 -8.91 7.82
CA THR A 250 -22.54 -7.81 7.63
C THR A 250 -21.19 -8.07 8.33
N ASP A 251 -21.20 -8.76 9.46
CA ASP A 251 -20.01 -9.20 10.17
C ASP A 251 -19.29 -10.35 9.43
N GLU A 252 -20.03 -11.27 8.82
CA GLU A 252 -19.48 -12.32 7.96
C GLU A 252 -18.81 -11.74 6.70
N ILE A 253 -19.43 -10.73 6.07
CA ILE A 253 -18.84 -9.99 4.95
C ILE A 253 -17.53 -9.30 5.39
N ALA A 254 -17.55 -8.60 6.53
CA ALA A 254 -16.37 -7.94 7.05
C ALA A 254 -15.23 -8.92 7.38
N LEU A 255 -15.57 -10.11 7.87
CA LEU A 255 -14.62 -11.18 8.14
C LEU A 255 -14.02 -11.75 6.83
N LEU A 256 -14.83 -11.98 5.80
CA LEU A 256 -14.36 -12.43 4.49
C LEU A 256 -13.44 -11.39 3.82
N GLN A 257 -13.80 -10.12 3.87
CA GLN A 257 -12.96 -9.00 3.41
C GLN A 257 -11.61 -9.00 4.14
N SER A 258 -11.63 -9.21 5.46
CA SER A 258 -10.42 -9.27 6.29
C SER A 258 -9.55 -10.47 5.92
N ALA A 259 -10.14 -11.65 5.75
CA ALA A 259 -9.43 -12.85 5.32
C ALA A 259 -8.85 -12.69 3.90
N GLY A 260 -9.54 -11.98 3.00
CA GLY A 260 -9.02 -11.63 1.67
C GLY A 260 -7.76 -10.77 1.72
N ILE A 261 -7.79 -9.69 2.53
CA ILE A 261 -6.66 -8.80 2.72
C ILE A 261 -5.47 -9.53 3.36
N VAL A 262 -5.73 -10.25 4.46
CA VAL A 262 -4.68 -10.93 5.23
C VAL A 262 -4.03 -12.04 4.42
N GLU A 263 -4.81 -12.88 3.73
CA GLU A 263 -4.26 -13.94 2.88
C GLU A 263 -3.35 -13.39 1.78
N TYR A 264 -3.80 -12.33 1.10
CA TYR A 264 -3.03 -11.74 0.02
C TYR A 264 -1.72 -11.15 0.52
N LEU A 265 -1.78 -10.31 1.56
CA LEU A 265 -0.59 -9.67 2.12
C LEU A 265 0.37 -10.68 2.75
N ASN A 266 -0.14 -11.75 3.35
CA ASN A 266 0.67 -12.87 3.83
C ASN A 266 1.50 -13.50 2.72
N ASN A 267 0.85 -13.81 1.58
CA ASN A 267 1.54 -14.38 0.43
C ASN A 267 2.52 -13.38 -0.20
N TYR A 268 2.13 -12.11 -0.30
CA TYR A 268 2.99 -11.05 -0.82
C TYR A 268 4.28 -10.91 -0.01
N TYR A 269 4.18 -10.77 1.32
CA TYR A 269 5.36 -10.63 2.18
C TYR A 269 6.23 -11.89 2.19
N ARG A 270 5.63 -13.08 2.18
CA ARG A 270 6.37 -14.34 2.04
C ARG A 270 7.18 -14.39 0.76
N ASN A 271 6.55 -14.07 -0.37
CA ASN A 271 7.20 -14.11 -1.68
C ASN A 271 8.31 -13.08 -1.78
N GLN A 272 8.12 -11.90 -1.19
CA GLN A 272 9.15 -10.86 -1.13
C GLN A 272 10.37 -11.34 -0.33
N LEU A 273 10.18 -11.89 0.86
CA LEU A 273 11.31 -12.43 1.65
C LEU A 273 12.01 -13.59 0.96
N GLN A 274 11.25 -14.49 0.32
CA GLN A 274 11.85 -15.59 -0.45
C GLN A 274 12.72 -15.06 -1.59
N LYS A 275 12.27 -14.00 -2.27
CA LYS A 275 13.02 -13.33 -3.33
C LYS A 275 14.26 -12.62 -2.79
N ASP A 276 14.17 -12.00 -1.62
CA ASP A 276 15.29 -11.32 -0.96
C ASP A 276 16.37 -12.35 -0.56
N LEU A 277 15.98 -13.47 0.06
CA LEU A 277 16.89 -14.58 0.39
C LEU A 277 17.53 -15.22 -0.85
N GLN A 278 16.75 -15.40 -1.92
CA GLN A 278 17.26 -15.89 -3.20
C GLN A 278 18.29 -14.93 -3.78
N THR A 279 18.01 -13.63 -3.75
CA THR A 279 18.91 -12.56 -4.21
C THR A 279 20.22 -12.59 -3.41
N GLU A 280 20.14 -12.63 -2.07
CA GLU A 280 21.32 -12.68 -1.21
C GLU A 280 22.17 -13.93 -1.47
N THR A 281 21.53 -15.09 -1.61
CA THR A 281 22.21 -16.35 -1.91
C THR A 281 22.88 -16.31 -3.29
N ALA A 282 22.20 -15.75 -4.29
CA ALA A 282 22.76 -15.59 -5.63
C ALA A 282 23.96 -14.62 -5.65
N LEU A 283 23.94 -13.54 -4.87
CA LEU A 283 25.08 -12.63 -4.72
C LEU A 283 26.26 -13.29 -3.99
N LYS A 284 26.00 -14.13 -2.97
CA LYS A 284 27.02 -14.97 -2.34
C LYS A 284 27.64 -15.94 -3.35
N ASN A 285 26.83 -16.61 -4.17
CA ASN A 285 27.30 -17.48 -5.24
C ASN A 285 28.11 -16.73 -6.31
N LEU A 286 27.75 -15.47 -6.60
CA LEU A 286 28.52 -14.61 -7.50
C LEU A 286 29.93 -14.38 -6.94
N LEU A 287 30.08 -14.06 -5.65
CA LEU A 287 31.41 -13.95 -5.02
C LEU A 287 32.18 -15.28 -5.05
N LEU A 288 31.51 -16.41 -4.85
CA LEU A 288 32.15 -17.73 -4.99
C LEU A 288 32.61 -18.00 -6.44
N ALA A 289 31.91 -17.50 -7.45
CA ALA A 289 32.34 -17.61 -8.84
C ALA A 289 33.60 -16.79 -9.11
N PHE A 290 33.75 -15.61 -8.49
CA PHE A 290 34.99 -14.84 -8.54
C PHE A 290 36.19 -15.57 -7.91
N GLN A 291 35.96 -16.50 -6.98
CA GLN A 291 37.01 -17.34 -6.40
C GLN A 291 37.45 -18.49 -7.31
N LYS A 292 36.89 -18.63 -8.52
CA LYS A 292 37.31 -19.65 -9.49
C LYS A 292 38.30 -19.06 -10.49
N SER A 293 39.25 -19.90 -10.92
CA SER A 293 40.13 -19.58 -12.05
C SER A 293 39.28 -19.19 -13.28
N PRO A 294 39.64 -18.13 -14.04
CA PRO A 294 40.93 -17.41 -14.04
C PRO A 294 41.09 -16.29 -13.00
N TYR A 295 40.13 -16.11 -12.08
CA TYR A 295 40.12 -15.08 -11.01
C TYR A 295 39.96 -13.62 -11.47
N TYR A 296 39.96 -13.35 -12.78
CA TYR A 296 39.67 -12.05 -13.37
C TYR A 296 38.57 -12.16 -14.41
N PHE A 297 37.62 -11.23 -14.40
CA PHE A 297 36.43 -11.31 -15.25
C PHE A 297 35.99 -9.94 -15.76
N THR A 298 35.42 -9.90 -16.96
CA THR A 298 34.73 -8.71 -17.48
C THR A 298 33.27 -8.71 -17.02
N MET A 299 32.60 -7.55 -17.09
CA MET A 299 31.16 -7.50 -16.76
C MET A 299 30.32 -8.44 -17.63
N LYS A 300 30.72 -8.62 -18.91
CA LYS A 300 30.07 -9.57 -19.83
C LYS A 300 30.20 -11.02 -19.37
N GLN A 301 31.32 -11.40 -18.75
CA GLN A 301 31.49 -12.74 -18.18
C GLN A 301 30.73 -12.88 -16.87
N ILE A 302 30.72 -11.85 -16.03
CA ILE A 302 30.01 -11.84 -14.73
C ILE A 302 28.51 -12.04 -14.93
N THR A 303 27.91 -11.42 -15.95
CA THR A 303 26.47 -11.60 -16.26
C THR A 303 26.13 -13.02 -16.71
N GLN A 304 27.12 -13.83 -17.09
CA GLN A 304 26.96 -15.23 -17.52
C GLN A 304 27.28 -16.24 -16.40
N PHE A 305 27.61 -15.78 -15.20
CA PHE A 305 27.87 -16.68 -14.07
C PHE A 305 26.65 -17.53 -13.73
N THR A 306 26.92 -18.77 -13.30
CA THR A 306 25.92 -19.74 -12.89
C THR A 306 26.16 -20.20 -11.45
N ASP A 307 25.09 -20.66 -10.79
CA ASP A 307 25.19 -21.37 -9.52
C ASP A 307 25.84 -22.76 -9.69
N THR A 308 26.00 -23.49 -8.59
CA THR A 308 26.58 -24.84 -8.57
C THR A 308 25.78 -25.88 -9.37
N ARG A 309 24.53 -25.58 -9.73
CA ARG A 309 23.64 -26.43 -10.53
C ARG A 309 23.60 -26.02 -12.00
N GLY A 310 24.40 -25.01 -12.40
CA GLY A 310 24.42 -24.49 -13.77
C GLY A 310 23.29 -23.52 -14.10
N ILE A 311 22.54 -23.05 -13.10
CA ILE A 311 21.46 -22.08 -13.30
C ILE A 311 22.08 -20.67 -13.34
N PRO A 312 21.79 -19.83 -14.36
CA PRO A 312 22.26 -18.44 -14.39
C PRO A 312 21.93 -17.68 -13.11
N LEU A 313 22.90 -16.91 -12.61
CA LEU A 313 22.70 -16.04 -11.43
C LEU A 313 21.89 -14.79 -11.80
N LEU A 314 22.13 -14.24 -12.99
CA LEU A 314 21.28 -13.19 -13.56
C LEU A 314 19.89 -13.78 -13.86
N GLY A 315 18.85 -13.16 -13.30
CA GLY A 315 17.49 -13.71 -13.25
C GLY A 315 17.08 -14.17 -11.85
N GLN A 316 18.03 -14.55 -10.99
CA GLN A 316 17.81 -14.72 -9.55
C GLN A 316 17.93 -13.37 -8.81
N TYR A 317 18.69 -12.44 -9.38
CA TYR A 317 18.69 -11.01 -9.09
C TYR A 317 18.54 -10.20 -10.38
N SER A 318 18.20 -8.92 -10.26
CA SER A 318 18.08 -8.01 -11.41
C SER A 318 19.43 -7.47 -11.88
N GLU A 319 19.52 -7.01 -13.13
CA GLU A 319 20.75 -6.37 -13.64
C GLU A 319 21.11 -5.12 -12.83
N LYS A 320 20.10 -4.32 -12.44
CA LYS A 320 20.30 -3.17 -11.55
C LYS A 320 20.92 -3.60 -10.22
N THR A 321 20.42 -4.67 -9.61
CA THR A 321 20.96 -5.23 -8.37
C THR A 321 22.43 -5.65 -8.55
N LEU A 322 22.77 -6.27 -9.67
CA LEU A 322 24.17 -6.62 -9.98
C LEU A 322 25.04 -5.38 -10.11
N GLN A 323 24.59 -4.35 -10.82
CA GLN A 323 25.33 -3.10 -11.00
C GLN A 323 25.56 -2.39 -9.68
N ASP A 324 24.51 -2.26 -8.85
CA ASP A 324 24.59 -1.65 -7.52
C ASP A 324 25.55 -2.44 -6.62
N PHE A 325 25.47 -3.77 -6.63
CA PHE A 325 26.38 -4.64 -5.88
C PHE A 325 27.84 -4.49 -6.33
N MET A 326 28.10 -4.51 -7.65
CA MET A 326 29.46 -4.35 -8.18
C MET A 326 30.02 -2.95 -7.85
N LYS A 327 29.18 -1.92 -7.91
CA LYS A 327 29.55 -0.56 -7.52
C LYS A 327 29.92 -0.48 -6.04
N GLU A 328 29.12 -1.10 -5.17
CA GLU A 328 29.41 -1.19 -3.73
C GLU A 328 30.74 -1.92 -3.48
N LYS A 329 30.93 -3.10 -4.08
CA LYS A 329 32.14 -3.93 -3.90
C LYS A 329 33.42 -3.36 -4.48
N THR A 330 33.31 -2.41 -5.40
CA THR A 330 34.45 -1.71 -6.01
C THR A 330 34.69 -0.33 -5.40
N ALA A 331 33.84 0.12 -4.47
CA ALA A 331 33.99 1.39 -3.79
C ALA A 331 35.01 1.29 -2.65
N VAL A 332 35.80 2.36 -2.48
CA VAL A 332 36.75 2.51 -1.37
C VAL A 332 36.02 3.07 -0.16
N SER A 333 36.17 2.44 1.00
CA SER A 333 35.44 2.77 2.22
C SER A 333 36.36 3.33 3.32
N GLY A 334 37.00 4.48 3.06
CA GLY A 334 37.83 5.20 4.04
C GLY A 334 39.32 5.28 3.69
N GLU A 335 40.07 6.03 4.49
CA GLU A 335 41.53 6.12 4.35
C GLU A 335 42.15 4.76 4.68
N PHE A 336 42.99 4.25 3.78
CA PHE A 336 43.74 2.99 3.90
C PHE A 336 42.95 1.68 3.82
N THR A 337 41.71 1.70 3.31
CA THR A 337 40.96 0.47 2.99
C THR A 337 41.03 0.14 1.50
N LEU A 338 41.26 -1.13 1.14
CA LEU A 338 41.10 -1.63 -0.22
C LEU A 338 39.64 -2.05 -0.45
N PRO A 339 39.09 -1.86 -1.67
CA PRO A 339 37.78 -2.40 -2.01
C PRO A 339 37.84 -3.94 -2.09
N ASP A 340 36.70 -4.59 -1.88
CA ASP A 340 36.59 -6.07 -1.95
C ASP A 340 36.95 -6.60 -3.36
N ILE A 341 36.55 -5.85 -4.39
CA ILE A 341 36.82 -6.14 -5.80
C ILE A 341 37.62 -4.97 -6.37
N LEU A 342 38.81 -5.29 -6.87
CA LEU A 342 39.66 -4.36 -7.62
C LEU A 342 39.20 -4.31 -9.08
N THR A 343 39.32 -3.13 -9.68
CA THR A 343 39.07 -2.94 -11.11
C THR A 343 40.34 -2.54 -11.83
N PHE A 344 40.56 -3.12 -13.00
CA PHE A 344 41.70 -2.84 -13.87
C PHE A 344 41.18 -2.58 -15.28
N LYS A 345 41.92 -1.79 -16.06
CA LYS A 345 41.69 -1.66 -17.50
C LYS A 345 42.89 -2.21 -18.25
N ASN A 346 42.64 -2.94 -19.32
CA ASN A 346 43.70 -3.31 -20.25
C ASN A 346 44.00 -2.17 -21.22
N THR A 347 44.97 -2.38 -22.11
CA THR A 347 45.35 -1.45 -23.17
C THR A 347 44.23 -1.13 -24.16
N SER A 348 43.20 -1.97 -24.22
CA SER A 348 41.99 -1.80 -25.04
C SER A 348 40.84 -1.09 -24.29
N GLU A 349 41.10 -0.50 -23.12
CA GLU A 349 40.12 0.14 -22.24
C GLU A 349 39.03 -0.82 -21.68
N GLU A 350 39.18 -2.13 -21.87
CA GLU A 350 38.26 -3.13 -21.33
C GLU A 350 38.48 -3.28 -19.82
N ARG A 351 37.38 -3.21 -19.06
CA ARG A 351 37.41 -3.27 -17.60
C ARG A 351 37.30 -4.71 -17.09
N PHE A 352 38.25 -5.10 -16.26
CA PHE A 352 38.30 -6.37 -15.53
C PHE A 352 38.08 -6.15 -14.04
N TYR A 353 37.51 -7.16 -13.40
CA TYR A 353 37.20 -7.22 -11.98
C TYR A 353 37.90 -8.42 -11.36
N VAL A 354 38.57 -8.21 -10.22
CA VAL A 354 39.37 -9.23 -9.51
C VAL A 354 39.14 -9.07 -8.02
N LEU A 355 38.99 -10.18 -7.28
CA LEU A 355 38.94 -10.12 -5.83
C LEU A 355 40.27 -9.63 -5.27
N ALA A 356 40.23 -8.65 -4.35
CA ALA A 356 41.42 -8.10 -3.74
C ALA A 356 42.26 -9.19 -3.06
N GLU A 357 41.62 -10.14 -2.37
CA GLU A 357 42.30 -11.29 -1.73
C GLU A 357 43.12 -12.16 -2.70
N LYS A 358 42.79 -12.18 -4.00
CA LYS A 358 43.54 -12.92 -5.02
C LYS A 358 44.66 -12.11 -5.64
N ALA A 359 44.48 -10.79 -5.74
CA ALA A 359 45.43 -9.90 -6.40
C ALA A 359 46.51 -9.35 -5.45
N VAL A 360 46.14 -8.98 -4.21
CA VAL A 360 47.04 -8.31 -3.25
C VAL A 360 48.30 -9.13 -2.95
N PRO A 361 48.24 -10.45 -2.67
CA PRO A 361 49.43 -11.24 -2.43
C PRO A 361 50.39 -11.24 -3.63
N LEU A 362 49.84 -11.28 -4.85
CA LEU A 362 50.63 -11.24 -6.08
C LEU A 362 51.30 -9.88 -6.27
N ILE A 363 50.57 -8.79 -6.05
CA ILE A 363 51.10 -7.41 -6.15
C ILE A 363 52.25 -7.21 -5.16
N ILE A 364 52.09 -7.63 -3.90
CA ILE A 364 53.15 -7.55 -2.89
C ILE A 364 54.37 -8.38 -3.32
N SER A 365 54.15 -9.61 -3.80
CA SER A 365 55.26 -10.48 -4.23
C SER A 365 56.05 -9.89 -5.41
N LEU A 366 55.38 -9.17 -6.31
CA LEU A 366 55.98 -8.56 -7.49
C LEU A 366 56.65 -7.22 -7.18
N GLY A 367 56.18 -6.48 -6.16
CA GLY A 367 56.77 -5.21 -5.73
C GLY A 367 58.05 -5.34 -4.90
N HIS A 368 58.44 -6.58 -4.55
CA HIS A 368 59.72 -6.90 -3.92
C HIS A 368 60.78 -7.44 -4.90
N LEU A 369 60.45 -7.51 -6.19
CA LEU A 369 61.38 -7.69 -7.32
C LEU A 369 61.76 -6.31 -7.88
#